data_AF-A0A6A7VVB3-F1
#
_entry.id   AF-A0A6A7VVB3-F1
#
_cell.length_a   1.000
_cell.length_b   1.000
_cell.length_c   1.000
_cell.angle_alpha   90.00
_cell.angle_beta   90.00
_cell.angle_gamma   90.00
#
_symmetry.space_group_name_H-M   'P 1'
#
loop_
_entity.id
_entity.type
_entity.pdbx_description
1 polymer ?
#
loop_
_entity_poly.entity_id
_entity_poly.type
_entity_poly.pdbx_seq_one_letter_code
_entity_poly.pdbx_strand_id
1 'polypeptide(L)'
;MAENTELQLVQQQANNITRQIATLKSDTENAVQANRKSYEACVNAGESLLFDIGVSGMNDALDERAAEFIKKAKLTEKAMTEKRKGVTQVFDIVRKGFTMMENLISIKNTDSVVYKIQEKRNEYAAYKLEQQRKAEQERLRQERIKEAKIKLKTDTIDILNNLLTEHSSAAINSLNNTFSLLTLDNKDEVKKRITECSDVLDLGHLFVNNKPSYSSEIDENDAKEIMNGAYKEVSASLLASYKQTVNATRDELLMKFDSKIAELLEIKKAEEERKRKEEEARKAEEERKRKEEEARKAAEEERKKQEEIQRIKDEEERKRKEAERKAAEAERKAKEAELKAAEEECKRKEAEAAAAEAERKAKEEAIRKADEAAKEEQQRKLAAEQEKRDAENAAQHATAQAQSLFAQTSVGETGKQKIKVTKRLVVTDKNAWLDIIQQWWTIEGSKMAPDKLASKLEFMRKACEKHANSEEEYIVSPYIRYEDEVTAK
;
A
#
# COMPACT_ATOMS: atom_id res chain seq x y z
N MET A 1 -60.50 10.83 9.42
CA MET A 1 -61.71 10.99 8.57
C MET A 1 -61.74 10.03 7.38
N ALA A 2 -60.60 9.57 6.82
CA ALA A 2 -60.57 8.56 5.75
C ALA A 2 -60.64 7.08 6.23
N GLU A 3 -60.20 6.79 7.47
CA GLU A 3 -60.17 5.42 8.04
C GLU A 3 -61.55 4.73 8.15
N ASN A 4 -62.63 5.50 8.24
CA ASN A 4 -63.97 4.94 8.41
C ASN A 4 -64.56 4.46 7.06
N THR A 5 -63.99 4.88 5.92
CA THR A 5 -64.56 4.60 4.60
C THR A 5 -64.18 3.23 4.07
N GLU A 6 -62.94 2.77 4.28
CA GLU A 6 -62.50 1.44 3.87
C GLU A 6 -63.16 0.33 4.70
N LEU A 7 -63.20 0.48 6.03
CA LEU A 7 -63.92 -0.45 6.90
C LEU A 7 -65.40 -0.55 6.54
N GLN A 8 -66.05 0.59 6.23
CA GLN A 8 -67.43 0.59 5.76
C GLN A 8 -67.60 -0.10 4.41
N LEU A 9 -66.67 0.10 3.47
CA LEU A 9 -66.69 -0.57 2.17
C LEU A 9 -66.51 -2.09 2.29
N VAL A 10 -65.56 -2.52 3.11
CA VAL A 10 -65.31 -3.96 3.39
C VAL A 10 -66.51 -4.57 4.10
N GLN A 11 -67.10 -3.88 5.07
CA GLN A 11 -68.32 -4.34 5.74
C GLN A 11 -69.49 -4.45 4.74
N GLN A 12 -69.64 -3.48 3.83
CA GLN A 12 -70.66 -3.49 2.80
C GLN A 12 -70.47 -4.66 1.82
N GLN A 13 -69.23 -4.93 1.40
CA GLN A 13 -68.89 -6.05 0.54
C GLN A 13 -69.10 -7.39 1.24
N ALA A 14 -68.67 -7.54 2.50
CA ALA A 14 -68.91 -8.74 3.30
C ALA A 14 -70.41 -9.00 3.50
N ASN A 15 -71.20 -7.96 3.77
CA ASN A 15 -72.66 -8.06 3.88
C ASN A 15 -73.30 -8.45 2.53
N ASN A 16 -72.81 -7.93 1.41
CA ASN A 16 -73.28 -8.29 0.07
C ASN A 16 -72.98 -9.77 -0.25
N ILE A 17 -71.75 -10.22 0.00
CA ILE A 17 -71.35 -11.62 -0.15
C ILE A 17 -72.21 -12.53 0.73
N THR A 18 -72.42 -12.15 1.99
CA THR A 18 -73.27 -12.92 2.93
C THR A 18 -74.71 -13.04 2.42
N ARG A 19 -75.27 -11.94 1.89
CA ARG A 19 -76.61 -11.95 1.30
C ARG A 19 -76.68 -12.83 0.05
N GLN A 20 -75.67 -12.75 -0.82
CA GLN A 20 -75.57 -13.61 -1.99
C GLN A 20 -75.48 -15.09 -1.59
N ILE A 21 -74.67 -15.43 -0.58
CA ILE A 21 -74.56 -16.80 -0.06
C ILE A 21 -75.93 -17.33 0.40
N ALA A 22 -76.71 -16.52 1.13
CA ALA A 22 -78.02 -16.93 1.65
C ALA A 22 -79.02 -17.23 0.52
N THR A 23 -79.11 -16.35 -0.50
CA THR A 23 -79.96 -16.57 -1.69
C THR A 23 -79.50 -17.80 -2.47
N LEU A 24 -78.19 -17.94 -2.67
CA LEU A 24 -77.59 -19.00 -3.48
C LEU A 24 -77.65 -20.38 -2.81
N LYS A 25 -77.72 -20.45 -1.48
CA LYS A 25 -77.98 -21.70 -0.75
C LYS A 25 -79.34 -22.27 -1.14
N SER A 26 -80.38 -21.44 -1.13
CA SER A 26 -81.73 -21.84 -1.54
C SER A 26 -81.77 -22.27 -3.01
N ASP A 27 -81.09 -21.52 -3.89
CA ASP A 27 -81.02 -21.86 -5.32
C ASP A 27 -80.26 -23.18 -5.57
N THR A 28 -79.21 -23.45 -4.79
CA THR A 28 -78.46 -24.71 -4.87
C THR A 28 -79.31 -25.90 -4.44
N GLU A 29 -80.02 -25.78 -3.31
CA GLU A 29 -80.94 -26.81 -2.83
C GLU A 29 -82.04 -27.08 -3.88
N ASN A 30 -82.62 -26.01 -4.45
CA ASN A 30 -83.61 -26.11 -5.51
C ASN A 30 -83.07 -26.76 -6.79
N ALA A 31 -81.84 -26.41 -7.21
CA ALA A 31 -81.19 -26.97 -8.39
C ALA A 31 -80.92 -28.47 -8.23
N VAL A 32 -80.42 -28.90 -7.06
CA VAL A 32 -80.18 -30.31 -6.75
C VAL A 32 -81.49 -31.10 -6.74
N GLN A 33 -82.54 -30.58 -6.07
CA GLN A 33 -83.84 -31.24 -6.03
C GLN A 33 -84.50 -31.33 -7.42
N ALA A 34 -84.42 -30.27 -8.22
CA ALA A 34 -84.95 -30.27 -9.58
C ALA A 34 -84.21 -31.25 -10.50
N ASN A 35 -82.88 -31.34 -10.37
CA ASN A 35 -82.06 -32.30 -11.12
C ASN A 35 -82.34 -33.74 -10.69
N ARG A 36 -82.50 -33.99 -9.38
CA ARG A 36 -82.91 -35.30 -8.85
C ARG A 36 -84.24 -35.75 -9.46
N LYS A 37 -85.27 -34.90 -9.43
CA LYS A 37 -86.57 -35.20 -10.06
C LYS A 37 -86.46 -35.47 -11.56
N SER A 38 -85.63 -34.69 -12.25
CA SER A 38 -85.40 -34.87 -13.71
C SER A 38 -84.69 -36.19 -14.01
N TYR A 39 -83.73 -36.58 -13.17
CA TYR A 39 -83.05 -37.86 -13.25
C TYR A 39 -84.01 -39.03 -13.00
N GLU A 40 -84.77 -39.00 -11.89
CA GLU A 40 -85.76 -40.04 -11.55
C GLU A 40 -86.78 -40.23 -12.69
N ALA A 41 -87.31 -39.14 -13.26
CA ALA A 41 -88.24 -39.21 -14.39
C ALA A 41 -87.60 -39.79 -15.67
N CYS A 42 -86.34 -39.42 -15.96
CA CYS A 42 -85.62 -39.93 -17.13
C CYS A 42 -85.31 -41.42 -16.99
N VAL A 43 -84.90 -41.87 -15.79
CA VAL A 43 -84.63 -43.28 -15.50
C VAL A 43 -85.90 -44.10 -15.60
N ASN A 44 -87.00 -43.69 -14.94
CA ASN A 44 -88.26 -44.42 -14.99
C ASN A 44 -88.79 -44.58 -16.44
N ALA A 45 -88.71 -43.52 -17.25
CA ALA A 45 -89.12 -43.58 -18.65
C ALA A 45 -88.19 -44.48 -19.49
N GLY A 46 -86.89 -44.44 -19.22
CA GLY A 46 -85.89 -45.29 -19.89
C GLY A 46 -86.05 -46.76 -19.52
N GLU A 47 -86.28 -47.08 -18.25
CA GLU A 47 -86.54 -48.44 -17.77
C GLU A 47 -87.83 -49.01 -18.36
N SER A 48 -88.90 -48.22 -18.44
CA SER A 48 -90.14 -48.65 -19.12
C SER A 48 -89.89 -48.96 -20.60
N LEU A 49 -89.12 -48.13 -21.30
CA LEU A 49 -88.78 -48.37 -22.71
C LEU A 49 -87.88 -49.59 -22.88
N LEU A 50 -86.90 -49.78 -21.99
CA LEU A 50 -86.04 -50.96 -21.97
C LEU A 50 -86.83 -52.25 -21.70
N PHE A 51 -87.82 -52.20 -20.81
CA PHE A 51 -88.73 -53.32 -20.56
C PHE A 51 -89.51 -53.69 -21.83
N ASP A 52 -90.10 -52.71 -22.53
CA ASP A 52 -90.81 -52.94 -23.80
C ASP A 52 -89.91 -53.59 -24.87
N ILE A 53 -88.67 -53.10 -24.99
CA ILE A 53 -87.65 -53.65 -25.89
C ILE A 53 -87.27 -55.08 -25.50
N GLY A 54 -87.12 -55.36 -24.20
CA GLY A 54 -86.79 -56.68 -23.68
C GLY A 54 -87.88 -57.72 -23.93
N VAL A 55 -89.17 -57.31 -23.88
CA VAL A 55 -90.32 -58.20 -24.09
C VAL A 55 -90.57 -58.47 -25.58
N SER A 56 -90.48 -57.45 -26.44
CA SER A 56 -90.94 -57.53 -27.83
C SER A 56 -89.82 -57.61 -28.87
N GLY A 57 -88.56 -57.47 -28.45
CA GLY A 57 -87.44 -57.23 -29.36
C GLY A 57 -87.49 -55.82 -29.97
N MET A 58 -86.36 -55.37 -30.53
CA MET A 58 -86.30 -54.06 -31.19
C MET A 58 -87.10 -54.08 -32.50
N ASN A 59 -87.95 -53.08 -32.70
CA ASN A 59 -88.72 -52.86 -33.93
C ASN A 59 -88.76 -51.37 -34.27
N ASP A 60 -89.21 -51.02 -35.47
CA ASP A 60 -89.18 -49.63 -35.97
C ASP A 60 -89.93 -48.64 -35.06
N ALA A 61 -91.05 -49.07 -34.46
CA ALA A 61 -91.83 -48.23 -33.54
C ALA A 61 -91.16 -48.04 -32.16
N LEU A 62 -90.33 -48.99 -31.73
CA LEU A 62 -89.50 -48.87 -30.53
C LEU A 62 -88.21 -48.09 -30.81
N ASP A 63 -87.66 -48.19 -32.02
CA ASP A 63 -86.52 -47.40 -32.49
C ASP A 63 -86.85 -45.91 -32.54
N GLU A 64 -87.99 -45.55 -33.12
CA GLU A 64 -88.46 -44.15 -33.14
C GLU A 64 -88.65 -43.62 -31.71
N ARG A 65 -89.28 -44.40 -30.82
CA ARG A 65 -89.44 -44.06 -29.40
C ARG A 65 -88.10 -43.94 -28.67
N ALA A 66 -87.12 -44.78 -28.97
CA ALA A 66 -85.78 -44.72 -28.40
C ALA A 66 -84.99 -43.50 -28.89
N ALA A 67 -85.08 -43.18 -30.18
CA ALA A 67 -84.47 -41.98 -30.75
C ALA A 67 -85.05 -40.70 -30.12
N GLU A 68 -86.37 -40.64 -29.96
CA GLU A 68 -87.04 -39.53 -29.26
C GLU A 68 -86.65 -39.45 -27.78
N PHE A 69 -86.60 -40.59 -27.08
CA PHE A 69 -86.17 -40.66 -25.69
C PHE A 69 -84.74 -40.14 -25.52
N ILE A 70 -83.78 -40.61 -26.34
CA ILE A 70 -82.38 -40.16 -26.31
C ILE A 70 -82.27 -38.66 -26.57
N LYS A 71 -83.07 -38.12 -27.52
CA LYS A 71 -83.13 -36.68 -27.77
C LYS A 71 -83.61 -35.91 -26.54
N LYS A 72 -84.68 -36.37 -25.88
CA LYS A 72 -85.19 -35.77 -24.63
C LYS A 72 -84.17 -35.89 -23.49
N ALA A 73 -83.50 -37.03 -23.34
CA ALA A 73 -82.46 -37.25 -22.33
C ALA A 73 -81.27 -36.27 -22.49
N LYS A 74 -80.79 -36.06 -23.73
CA LYS A 74 -79.73 -35.06 -24.02
C LYS A 74 -80.16 -33.63 -23.66
N LEU A 75 -81.42 -33.27 -23.90
CA LEU A 75 -81.95 -31.96 -23.50
C LEU A 75 -82.03 -31.82 -21.97
N THR A 76 -82.46 -32.88 -21.28
CA THR A 76 -82.48 -32.94 -19.81
C THR A 76 -81.08 -32.80 -19.24
N GLU A 77 -80.07 -33.52 -19.77
CA GLU A 77 -78.67 -33.41 -19.37
C GLU A 77 -78.14 -31.97 -19.54
N LYS A 78 -78.43 -31.33 -20.67
CA LYS A 78 -78.06 -29.94 -20.93
C LYS A 78 -78.68 -29.00 -19.89
N ALA A 79 -79.97 -29.17 -19.57
CA ALA A 79 -80.66 -28.37 -18.56
C ALA A 79 -80.09 -28.60 -17.15
N MET A 80 -79.75 -29.85 -16.80
CA MET A 80 -79.08 -30.18 -15.53
C MET A 80 -77.69 -29.55 -15.44
N THR A 81 -76.95 -29.55 -16.55
CA THR A 81 -75.63 -28.92 -16.68
C THR A 81 -75.68 -27.41 -16.44
N GLU A 82 -76.66 -26.70 -17.01
CA GLU A 82 -76.82 -25.26 -16.79
C GLU A 82 -77.13 -24.94 -15.32
N LYS A 83 -77.99 -25.73 -14.67
CA LYS A 83 -78.28 -25.59 -13.23
C LYS A 83 -77.02 -25.80 -12.36
N ARG A 84 -76.18 -26.80 -12.68
CA ARG A 84 -74.89 -27.02 -12.00
C ARG A 84 -73.95 -25.82 -12.18
N LYS A 85 -73.90 -25.19 -13.36
CA LYS A 85 -73.04 -24.01 -13.58
C LYS A 85 -73.39 -22.87 -12.61
N GLY A 86 -74.69 -22.64 -12.37
CA GLY A 86 -75.14 -21.69 -11.35
C GLY A 86 -74.56 -22.00 -9.98
N VAL A 87 -74.60 -23.28 -9.55
CA VAL A 87 -73.99 -23.74 -8.29
C VAL A 87 -72.48 -23.53 -8.26
N THR A 88 -71.75 -23.81 -9.35
CA THR A 88 -70.30 -23.58 -9.42
C THR A 88 -69.95 -22.09 -9.27
N GLN A 89 -70.74 -21.20 -9.87
CA GLN A 89 -70.54 -19.75 -9.72
C GLN A 89 -70.67 -19.29 -8.26
N VAL A 90 -71.55 -19.92 -7.46
CA VAL A 90 -71.68 -19.66 -6.02
C VAL A 90 -70.35 -19.94 -5.31
N PHE A 91 -69.79 -21.13 -5.53
CA PHE A 91 -68.52 -21.52 -4.91
C PHE A 91 -67.38 -20.59 -5.31
N ASP A 92 -67.37 -20.10 -6.55
CA ASP A 92 -66.40 -19.11 -7.01
C ASP A 92 -66.56 -17.74 -6.32
N ILE A 93 -67.79 -17.28 -6.10
CA ILE A 93 -68.06 -16.03 -5.37
C ILE A 93 -67.60 -16.15 -3.91
N VAL A 94 -67.94 -17.25 -3.25
CA VAL A 94 -67.52 -17.52 -1.87
C VAL A 94 -65.99 -17.54 -1.78
N ARG A 95 -65.33 -18.32 -2.65
CA ARG A 95 -63.87 -18.41 -2.72
C ARG A 95 -63.22 -17.04 -2.90
N LYS A 96 -63.72 -16.24 -3.86
CA LYS A 96 -63.23 -14.87 -4.10
C LYS A 96 -63.41 -13.97 -2.89
N GLY A 97 -64.53 -14.08 -2.19
CA GLY A 97 -64.80 -13.31 -0.97
C GLY A 97 -63.76 -13.57 0.12
N PHE A 98 -63.44 -14.84 0.39
CA PHE A 98 -62.38 -15.20 1.35
C PHE A 98 -61.01 -14.67 0.91
N THR A 99 -60.61 -14.92 -0.34
CA THR A 99 -59.31 -14.44 -0.86
C THR A 99 -59.19 -12.91 -0.83
N MET A 100 -60.30 -12.19 -1.06
CA MET A 100 -60.31 -10.74 -0.98
C MET A 100 -60.03 -10.26 0.46
N MET A 101 -60.71 -10.83 1.46
CA MET A 101 -60.50 -10.45 2.86
C MET A 101 -59.08 -10.77 3.33
N GLU A 102 -58.53 -11.93 2.96
CA GLU A 102 -57.14 -12.30 3.23
C GLU A 102 -56.15 -11.31 2.60
N ASN A 103 -56.43 -10.88 1.36
CA ASN A 103 -55.57 -9.93 0.67
C ASN A 103 -55.59 -8.53 1.32
N LEU A 104 -56.73 -8.09 1.87
CA LEU A 104 -56.85 -6.78 2.52
C LEU A 104 -55.99 -6.64 3.79
N ILE A 105 -55.62 -7.75 4.43
CA ILE A 105 -54.71 -7.76 5.60
C ILE A 105 -53.34 -8.37 5.29
N SER A 106 -53.08 -8.72 4.04
CA SER A 106 -51.83 -9.35 3.63
C SER A 106 -50.66 -8.36 3.74
N ILE A 107 -49.53 -8.83 4.28
CA ILE A 107 -48.26 -8.08 4.28
C ILE A 107 -47.66 -7.95 2.87
N LYS A 108 -48.23 -8.62 1.86
CA LYS A 108 -47.80 -8.51 0.46
C LYS A 108 -48.63 -7.50 -0.33
N ASN A 109 -49.74 -7.03 0.25
CA ASN A 109 -50.60 -6.05 -0.38
C ASN A 109 -50.16 -4.65 0.06
N THR A 110 -49.63 -3.85 -0.86
CA THR A 110 -49.13 -2.50 -0.57
C THR A 110 -50.20 -1.55 -0.03
N ASP A 111 -51.47 -1.81 -0.37
CA ASP A 111 -52.59 -1.00 0.10
C ASP A 111 -53.05 -1.39 1.52
N SER A 112 -52.69 -2.59 1.98
CA SER A 112 -53.03 -3.11 3.30
C SER A 112 -52.38 -2.27 4.40
N VAL A 113 -53.15 -2.03 5.47
CA VAL A 113 -52.65 -1.41 6.71
C VAL A 113 -51.47 -2.20 7.28
N VAL A 114 -51.46 -3.53 7.16
CA VAL A 114 -50.38 -4.39 7.66
C VAL A 114 -49.07 -4.12 6.91
N TYR A 115 -49.10 -3.97 5.58
CA TYR A 115 -47.91 -3.60 4.81
C TYR A 115 -47.40 -2.22 5.18
N LYS A 116 -48.28 -1.22 5.25
CA LYS A 116 -47.94 0.15 5.61
C LYS A 116 -47.29 0.22 7.01
N ILE A 117 -47.80 -0.55 7.98
CA ILE A 117 -47.17 -0.67 9.30
C ILE A 117 -45.77 -1.31 9.19
N GLN A 118 -45.62 -2.39 8.42
CA GLN A 118 -44.32 -3.03 8.23
C GLN A 118 -43.30 -2.09 7.58
N GLU A 119 -43.72 -1.30 6.59
CA GLU A 119 -42.89 -0.26 5.97
C GLU A 119 -42.41 0.76 7.02
N LYS A 120 -43.31 1.26 7.89
CA LYS A 120 -42.93 2.14 9.01
C LYS A 120 -41.99 1.48 10.02
N ARG A 121 -42.12 0.18 10.29
CA ARG A 121 -41.14 -0.56 11.11
C ARG A 121 -39.76 -0.60 10.45
N ASN A 122 -39.72 -0.83 9.14
CA ASN A 122 -38.47 -0.85 8.37
C ASN A 122 -37.81 0.54 8.35
N GLU A 123 -38.58 1.61 8.09
CA GLU A 123 -38.11 3.00 8.15
C GLU A 123 -37.51 3.33 9.53
N TYR A 124 -38.17 2.94 10.62
CA TYR A 124 -37.67 3.19 11.97
C TYR A 124 -36.39 2.39 12.29
N ALA A 125 -36.30 1.14 11.82
CA ALA A 125 -35.10 0.33 11.96
C ALA A 125 -33.91 0.98 11.24
N ALA A 126 -34.12 1.48 10.02
CA ALA A 126 -33.12 2.23 9.26
C ALA A 126 -32.73 3.54 9.97
N TYR A 127 -33.70 4.32 10.45
CA TYR A 127 -33.45 5.53 11.22
C TYR A 127 -32.62 5.25 12.48
N LYS A 128 -32.93 4.19 13.23
CA LYS A 128 -32.19 3.82 14.44
C LYS A 128 -30.73 3.44 14.13
N LEU A 129 -30.51 2.73 13.03
CA LEU A 129 -29.16 2.39 12.56
C LEU A 129 -28.38 3.65 12.15
N GLU A 130 -29.00 4.58 11.45
CA GLU A 130 -28.38 5.86 11.08
C GLU A 130 -28.02 6.70 12.32
N GLN A 131 -28.89 6.74 13.33
CA GLN A 131 -28.61 7.42 14.60
C GLN A 131 -27.42 6.80 15.34
N GLN A 132 -27.31 5.47 15.37
CA GLN A 132 -26.15 4.78 15.95
C GLN A 132 -24.86 5.13 15.22
N ARG A 133 -24.87 5.13 13.87
CA ARG A 133 -23.71 5.51 13.05
C ARG A 133 -23.30 6.96 13.28
N LYS A 134 -24.27 7.89 13.36
CA LYS A 134 -24.00 9.31 13.67
C LYS A 134 -23.40 9.50 15.07
N ALA A 135 -23.94 8.80 16.06
CA ALA A 135 -23.41 8.85 17.43
C ALA A 135 -21.98 8.27 17.53
N GLU A 136 -21.70 7.18 16.81
CA GLU A 136 -20.36 6.59 16.74
C GLU A 136 -19.37 7.53 16.02
N GLN A 137 -19.76 8.11 14.88
CA GLN A 137 -18.95 9.09 14.16
C GLN A 137 -18.64 10.33 15.01
N GLU A 138 -19.62 10.84 15.76
CA GLU A 138 -19.42 11.98 16.66
C GLU A 138 -18.51 11.60 17.84
N ARG A 139 -18.63 10.40 18.40
CA ARG A 139 -17.71 9.90 19.44
C ARG A 139 -16.27 9.83 18.93
N LEU A 140 -16.05 9.24 17.75
CA LEU A 140 -14.73 9.15 17.12
C LEU A 140 -14.17 10.54 16.81
N ARG A 141 -15.01 11.48 16.38
CA ARG A 141 -14.62 12.87 16.17
C ARG A 141 -14.19 13.54 17.47
N GLN A 142 -14.93 13.35 18.57
CA GLN A 142 -14.55 13.88 19.88
C GLN A 142 -13.24 13.27 20.39
N GLU A 143 -12.99 11.98 20.17
CA GLU A 143 -11.72 11.32 20.49
C GLU A 143 -10.57 11.95 19.69
N ARG A 144 -10.72 12.14 18.37
CA ARG A 144 -9.72 12.83 17.54
C ARG A 144 -9.44 14.26 17.99
N ILE A 145 -10.48 15.03 18.36
CA ILE A 145 -10.31 16.39 18.87
C ILE A 145 -9.51 16.36 20.19
N LYS A 146 -9.82 15.45 21.11
CA LYS A 146 -9.09 15.31 22.37
C LYS A 146 -7.61 14.95 22.13
N GLU A 147 -7.34 13.98 21.26
CA GLU A 147 -5.98 13.61 20.87
C GLU A 147 -5.23 14.76 20.22
N ALA A 148 -5.89 15.50 19.32
CA ALA A 148 -5.29 16.67 18.67
C ALA A 148 -4.97 17.79 19.67
N LYS A 149 -5.83 18.02 20.68
CA LYS A 149 -5.56 18.98 21.76
C LYS A 149 -4.35 18.57 22.61
N ILE A 150 -4.23 17.28 22.94
CA ILE A 150 -3.06 16.74 23.67
C ILE A 150 -1.80 16.93 22.83
N LYS A 151 -1.85 16.56 21.53
CA LYS A 151 -0.74 16.73 20.60
C LYS A 151 -0.30 18.18 20.49
N LEU A 152 -1.24 19.12 20.37
CA LEU A 152 -0.92 20.55 20.33
C LEU A 152 -0.20 21.03 21.60
N LYS A 153 -0.62 20.55 22.78
CA LYS A 153 0.09 20.85 24.04
C LYS A 153 1.53 20.34 24.00
N THR A 154 1.73 19.08 23.60
CA THR A 154 3.05 18.46 23.50
C THR A 154 3.94 19.19 22.49
N ASP A 155 3.44 19.42 21.26
CA ASP A 155 4.18 20.12 20.20
C ASP A 155 4.57 21.55 20.64
N THR A 156 3.71 22.23 21.42
CA THR A 156 4.02 23.54 21.99
C THR A 156 5.21 23.48 22.96
N ILE A 157 5.22 22.50 23.85
CA ILE A 157 6.31 22.30 24.83
C ILE A 157 7.62 21.96 24.09
N ASP A 158 7.55 21.09 23.08
CA ASP A 158 8.71 20.69 22.29
C ASP A 158 9.33 21.87 21.54
N ILE A 159 8.50 22.73 20.93
CA ILE A 159 8.97 23.98 20.30
C ILE A 159 9.68 24.87 21.31
N LEU A 160 9.12 25.05 22.51
CA LEU A 160 9.74 25.88 23.55
C LEU A 160 11.09 25.33 24.01
N ASN A 161 11.19 24.00 24.16
CA ASN A 161 12.45 23.33 24.48
C ASN A 161 13.48 23.49 23.36
N ASN A 162 13.06 23.31 22.10
CA ASN A 162 13.95 23.47 20.94
C ASN A 162 14.48 24.90 20.83
N LEU A 163 13.62 25.90 21.01
CA LEU A 163 14.02 27.31 21.05
C LEU A 163 15.03 27.57 22.18
N LEU A 164 14.80 27.01 23.37
CA LEU A 164 15.77 27.11 24.47
C LEU A 164 17.11 26.51 24.06
N THR A 165 17.12 25.30 23.51
CA THR A 165 18.36 24.62 23.10
C THR A 165 19.11 25.41 22.05
N GLU A 166 18.45 25.84 20.99
CA GLU A 166 19.04 26.61 19.89
C GLU A 166 19.68 27.91 20.40
N HIS A 167 18.93 28.70 21.17
CA HIS A 167 19.41 29.98 21.68
C HIS A 167 20.50 29.81 22.76
N SER A 168 20.42 28.78 23.60
CA SER A 168 21.49 28.46 24.55
C SER A 168 22.77 28.09 23.82
N SER A 169 22.69 27.23 22.80
CA SER A 169 23.85 26.86 21.98
C SER A 169 24.43 28.07 21.25
N ALA A 170 23.60 28.96 20.70
CA ALA A 170 24.06 30.19 20.06
C ALA A 170 24.81 31.11 21.03
N ALA A 171 24.28 31.31 22.24
CA ALA A 171 24.91 32.12 23.28
C ALA A 171 26.25 31.53 23.74
N ILE A 172 26.29 30.21 24.00
CA ILE A 172 27.52 29.49 24.38
C ILE A 172 28.58 29.59 23.27
N ASN A 173 28.18 29.36 22.02
CA ASN A 173 29.10 29.45 20.88
C ASN A 173 29.62 30.87 20.70
N SER A 174 28.78 31.90 20.87
CA SER A 174 29.19 33.29 20.82
C SER A 174 30.22 33.62 21.91
N LEU A 175 29.98 33.18 23.14
CA LEU A 175 30.92 33.34 24.27
C LEU A 175 32.26 32.66 24.00
N ASN A 176 32.23 31.38 23.59
CA ASN A 176 33.44 30.61 23.28
C ASN A 176 34.23 31.23 22.12
N ASN A 177 33.56 31.62 21.04
CA ASN A 177 34.21 32.28 19.90
C ASN A 177 34.86 33.60 20.31
N THR A 178 34.20 34.38 21.16
CA THR A 178 34.75 35.64 21.69
C THR A 178 36.03 35.37 22.49
N PHE A 179 36.04 34.34 23.34
CA PHE A 179 37.21 33.93 24.10
C PHE A 179 38.34 33.38 23.23
N SER A 180 38.04 32.61 22.18
CA SER A 180 39.05 32.07 21.26
C SER A 180 39.79 33.15 20.46
N LEU A 181 39.17 34.32 20.26
CA LEU A 181 39.78 35.49 19.60
C LEU A 181 40.61 36.37 20.56
N LEU A 182 40.87 35.91 21.78
CA LEU A 182 41.67 36.64 22.76
C LEU A 182 43.13 36.78 22.31
N THR A 183 43.61 38.02 22.37
CA THR A 183 45.00 38.42 22.14
C THR A 183 45.45 39.36 23.25
N LEU A 184 46.75 39.66 23.31
CA LEU A 184 47.27 40.60 24.32
C LEU A 184 46.76 42.04 24.11
N ASP A 185 46.41 42.40 22.87
CA ASP A 185 45.99 43.76 22.51
C ASP A 185 44.49 44.00 22.73
N ASN A 186 43.65 42.97 22.56
CA ASN A 186 42.18 43.09 22.69
C ASN A 186 41.62 42.56 24.03
N LYS A 187 42.49 42.20 24.99
CA LYS A 187 42.10 41.52 26.25
C LYS A 187 41.00 42.24 27.03
N ASP A 188 41.08 43.56 27.16
CA ASP A 188 40.12 44.33 27.96
C ASP A 188 38.75 44.38 27.26
N GLU A 189 38.75 44.48 25.93
CA GLU A 189 37.53 44.45 25.11
C GLU A 189 36.88 43.07 25.13
N VAL A 190 37.66 41.99 25.02
CA VAL A 190 37.16 40.60 25.08
C VAL A 190 36.58 40.31 26.47
N LYS A 191 37.28 40.69 27.56
CA LYS A 191 36.77 40.52 28.93
C LYS A 191 35.45 41.25 29.14
N LYS A 192 35.36 42.48 28.62
CA LYS A 192 34.12 43.28 28.65
C LYS A 192 32.99 42.58 27.89
N ARG A 193 33.22 42.13 26.64
CA ARG A 193 32.22 41.41 25.84
C ARG A 193 31.71 40.13 26.51
N ILE A 194 32.59 39.35 27.14
CA ILE A 194 32.20 38.14 27.88
C ILE A 194 31.35 38.51 29.10
N THR A 195 31.75 39.55 29.84
CA THR A 195 31.05 40.00 31.05
C THR A 195 29.65 40.56 30.73
N GLU A 196 29.53 41.35 29.66
CA GLU A 196 28.29 42.01 29.24
C GLU A 196 27.36 41.14 28.38
N CYS A 197 27.70 39.87 28.15
CA CYS A 197 26.85 38.94 27.41
C CYS A 197 25.49 38.79 28.10
N SER A 198 24.41 38.94 27.33
CA SER A 198 23.03 38.88 27.85
C SER A 198 22.66 37.48 28.33
N ASP A 199 22.21 37.39 29.59
CA ASP A 199 21.62 36.20 30.18
C ASP A 199 20.08 36.20 30.13
N VAL A 200 19.49 37.15 29.40
CA VAL A 200 18.05 37.30 29.19
C VAL A 200 17.66 36.80 27.80
N LEU A 201 16.68 35.90 27.76
CA LEU A 201 16.07 35.36 26.54
C LEU A 201 14.61 35.83 26.44
N ASP A 202 14.24 36.45 25.31
CA ASP A 202 12.85 36.80 25.01
C ASP A 202 12.11 35.59 24.40
N LEU A 203 11.81 34.61 25.25
CA LEU A 203 11.12 33.39 24.83
C LEU A 203 9.71 33.68 24.29
N GLY A 204 9.08 34.78 24.71
CA GLY A 204 7.74 35.17 24.28
C GLY A 204 7.71 35.57 22.81
N HIS A 205 8.60 36.49 22.41
CA HIS A 205 8.73 36.90 21.01
C HIS A 205 9.13 35.71 20.11
N LEU A 206 10.06 34.88 20.57
CA LEU A 206 10.49 33.68 19.83
C LEU A 206 9.35 32.68 19.62
N PHE A 207 8.55 32.45 20.65
CA PHE A 207 7.41 31.54 20.54
C PHE A 207 6.34 32.04 19.57
N VAL A 208 6.04 33.34 19.57
CA VAL A 208 5.05 33.93 18.65
C VAL A 208 5.42 33.71 17.19
N ASN A 209 6.71 33.76 16.85
CA ASN A 209 7.22 33.55 15.49
C ASN A 209 7.34 32.07 15.10
N ASN A 210 7.27 31.15 16.06
CA ASN A 210 7.49 29.72 15.86
C ASN A 210 6.31 28.88 16.37
N LYS A 211 5.08 29.37 16.26
CA LYS A 211 3.90 28.65 16.76
C LYS A 211 3.73 27.28 16.07
N PRO A 212 3.34 26.24 16.82
CA PRO A 212 3.01 24.95 16.23
C PRO A 212 1.80 25.04 15.30
N SER A 213 1.80 24.21 14.26
CA SER A 213 0.60 23.94 13.48
C SER A 213 -0.35 23.02 14.23
N TYR A 214 -1.65 23.15 14.02
CA TYR A 214 -2.68 22.35 14.69
C TYR A 214 -3.81 21.96 13.73
N SER A 215 -4.58 20.93 14.13
CA SER A 215 -5.72 20.44 13.36
C SER A 215 -6.81 21.49 13.23
N SER A 216 -7.42 21.61 12.05
CA SER A 216 -8.60 22.47 11.81
C SER A 216 -9.84 22.03 12.59
N GLU A 217 -9.82 20.82 13.20
CA GLU A 217 -10.89 20.36 14.09
C GLU A 217 -10.82 21.01 15.50
N ILE A 218 -9.72 21.68 15.84
CA ILE A 218 -9.58 22.42 17.10
C ILE A 218 -10.06 23.86 16.88
N ASP A 219 -10.90 24.36 17.78
CA ASP A 219 -11.32 25.76 17.78
C ASP A 219 -10.13 26.70 18.00
N GLU A 220 -10.18 27.89 17.40
CA GLU A 220 -9.08 28.85 17.48
C GLU A 220 -8.84 29.35 18.92
N ASN A 221 -9.89 29.50 19.73
CA ASN A 221 -9.74 29.89 21.14
C ASN A 221 -9.17 28.74 21.98
N ASP A 222 -9.65 27.51 21.76
CA ASP A 222 -9.07 26.31 22.38
C ASP A 222 -7.56 26.21 22.09
N ALA A 223 -7.16 26.41 20.83
CA ALA A 223 -5.76 26.36 20.44
C ALA A 223 -4.93 27.44 21.16
N LYS A 224 -5.45 28.67 21.24
CA LYS A 224 -4.81 29.78 21.97
C LYS A 224 -4.68 29.48 23.46
N GLU A 225 -5.72 28.94 24.09
CA GLU A 225 -5.71 28.58 25.51
C GLU A 225 -4.69 27.47 25.80
N ILE A 226 -4.65 26.42 24.98
CA ILE A 226 -3.69 25.32 25.12
C ILE A 226 -2.26 25.82 24.98
N MET A 227 -1.96 26.59 23.93
CA MET A 227 -0.62 27.13 23.69
C MET A 227 -0.17 28.07 24.82
N ASN A 228 -1.04 28.98 25.26
CA ASN A 228 -0.74 29.90 26.35
C ASN A 228 -0.58 29.17 27.69
N GLY A 229 -1.40 28.14 27.93
CA GLY A 229 -1.31 27.29 29.11
C GLY A 229 0.02 26.55 29.16
N ALA A 230 0.41 25.89 28.06
CA ALA A 230 1.69 25.22 27.93
C ALA A 230 2.87 26.18 28.10
N TYR A 231 2.82 27.35 27.45
CA TYR A 231 3.85 28.38 27.60
C TYR A 231 4.02 28.81 29.06
N LYS A 232 2.92 29.10 29.77
CA LYS A 232 2.97 29.49 31.19
C LYS A 232 3.50 28.37 32.08
N GLU A 233 3.20 27.12 31.76
CA GLU A 233 3.63 25.93 32.51
C GLU A 233 5.16 25.77 32.50
N VAL A 234 5.82 25.97 31.35
CA VAL A 234 7.26 25.68 31.21
C VAL A 234 8.18 26.90 31.15
N SER A 235 7.68 28.08 30.74
CA SER A 235 8.52 29.25 30.43
C SER A 235 9.44 29.69 31.57
N ALA A 236 8.95 29.72 32.81
CA ALA A 236 9.76 30.15 33.96
C ALA A 236 10.96 29.23 34.19
N SER A 237 10.77 27.91 34.06
CA SER A 237 11.84 26.91 34.20
C SER A 237 12.86 27.03 33.06
N LEU A 238 12.38 27.18 31.83
CA LEU A 238 13.24 27.32 30.64
C LEU A 238 14.09 28.59 30.70
N LEU A 239 13.51 29.72 31.08
CA LEU A 239 14.24 30.99 31.24
C LEU A 239 15.29 30.91 32.36
N ALA A 240 14.97 30.23 33.47
CA ALA A 240 15.93 29.99 34.54
C ALA A 240 17.09 29.10 34.06
N SER A 241 16.80 28.05 33.31
CA SER A 241 17.81 27.16 32.70
C SER A 241 18.73 27.93 31.75
N TYR A 242 18.17 28.75 30.83
CA TYR A 242 18.96 29.59 29.93
C TYR A 242 19.94 30.46 30.70
N LYS A 243 19.42 31.22 31.67
CA LYS A 243 20.20 32.13 32.51
C LYS A 243 21.33 31.39 33.24
N GLN A 244 21.03 30.23 33.82
CA GLN A 244 22.02 29.43 34.53
C GLN A 244 23.12 28.93 33.58
N THR A 245 22.76 28.40 32.41
CA THR A 245 23.72 27.87 31.43
C THR A 245 24.64 28.97 30.90
N VAL A 246 24.09 30.11 30.48
CA VAL A 246 24.89 31.24 29.96
C VAL A 246 25.82 31.78 31.03
N ASN A 247 25.33 31.95 32.26
CA ASN A 247 26.15 32.45 33.36
C ASN A 247 27.26 31.46 33.75
N ALA A 248 26.97 30.16 33.78
CA ALA A 248 27.98 29.13 34.05
C ALA A 248 29.12 29.15 33.01
N THR A 249 28.78 29.22 31.72
CA THR A 249 29.80 29.33 30.66
C THR A 249 30.59 30.63 30.77
N ARG A 250 29.92 31.76 31.03
CA ARG A 250 30.60 33.05 31.23
C ARG A 250 31.61 32.98 32.38
N ASP A 251 31.19 32.46 33.53
CA ASP A 251 32.03 32.38 34.71
C ASP A 251 33.22 31.44 34.49
N GLU A 252 33.02 30.31 33.80
CA GLU A 252 34.08 29.39 33.40
C GLU A 252 35.14 30.07 32.51
N LEU A 253 34.71 30.83 31.51
CA LEU A 253 35.61 31.57 30.62
C LEU A 253 36.37 32.68 31.35
N LEU A 254 35.71 33.37 32.28
CA LEU A 254 36.35 34.40 33.11
C LEU A 254 37.40 33.80 34.06
N MET A 255 37.16 32.61 34.62
CA MET A 255 38.17 31.91 35.43
C MET A 255 39.40 31.51 34.60
N LYS A 256 39.20 31.08 33.36
CA LYS A 256 40.30 30.71 32.43
C LYS A 256 41.00 31.92 31.83
N PHE A 257 40.43 33.12 31.96
CA PHE A 257 40.87 34.33 31.28
C PHE A 257 42.31 34.71 31.63
N ASP A 258 42.60 34.86 32.91
CA ASP A 258 43.92 35.29 33.36
C ASP A 258 44.99 34.23 33.04
N SER A 259 44.63 32.94 33.11
CA SER A 259 45.51 31.84 32.69
C SER A 259 45.84 31.91 31.20
N LYS A 260 44.88 32.24 30.33
CA LYS A 260 45.13 32.38 28.89
C LYS A 260 46.00 33.58 28.57
N ILE A 261 45.84 34.70 29.30
CA ILE A 261 46.72 35.87 29.17
C ILE A 261 48.16 35.51 29.57
N ALA A 262 48.34 34.76 30.66
CA ALA A 262 49.67 34.31 31.07
C ALA A 262 50.33 33.44 29.99
N GLU A 263 49.59 32.50 29.40
CA GLU A 263 50.05 31.67 28.28
C GLU A 263 50.47 32.53 27.07
N LEU A 264 49.65 33.51 26.67
CA LEU A 264 49.96 34.42 25.55
C LEU A 264 51.21 35.29 25.83
N LEU A 265 51.41 35.72 27.08
CA LEU A 265 52.61 36.46 27.48
C LEU A 265 53.87 35.58 27.39
N GLU A 266 53.78 34.32 27.83
CA GLU A 266 54.90 33.38 27.71
C GLU A 266 55.22 33.05 26.25
N ILE A 267 54.22 32.88 25.38
CA ILE A 267 54.43 32.70 23.94
C ILE A 267 55.14 33.93 23.36
N LYS A 268 54.69 35.15 23.66
CA LYS A 268 55.32 36.38 23.19
C LYS A 268 56.77 36.50 23.66
N LYS A 269 57.05 36.21 24.94
CA LYS A 269 58.42 36.19 25.48
C LYS A 269 59.29 35.16 24.76
N ALA A 270 58.77 33.95 24.53
CA ALA A 270 59.49 32.89 23.82
C ALA A 270 59.77 33.27 22.36
N GLU A 271 58.85 33.96 21.68
CA GLU A 271 59.07 34.49 20.33
C GLU A 271 60.12 35.60 20.30
N GLU A 272 60.08 36.53 21.27
CA GLU A 272 61.10 37.57 21.42
C GLU A 272 62.47 36.98 21.74
N GLU A 273 62.54 35.96 22.60
CA GLU A 273 63.77 35.23 22.90
C GLU A 273 64.30 34.46 21.68
N ARG A 274 63.42 33.81 20.91
CA ARG A 274 63.78 33.17 19.64
C ARG A 274 64.33 34.18 18.65
N LYS A 275 63.70 35.35 18.49
CA LYS A 275 64.19 36.44 17.62
C LYS A 275 65.55 36.95 18.08
N ARG A 276 65.77 37.12 19.40
CA ARG A 276 67.08 37.50 19.94
C ARG A 276 68.13 36.43 19.66
N LYS A 277 67.82 35.15 19.89
CA LYS A 277 68.72 34.03 19.59
C LYS A 277 69.03 33.92 18.09
N GLU A 278 68.05 34.16 17.23
CA GLU A 278 68.22 34.17 15.77
C GLU A 278 69.06 35.36 15.30
N GLU A 279 68.85 36.56 15.86
CA GLU A 279 69.66 37.74 15.56
C GLU A 279 71.10 37.60 16.07
N GLU A 280 71.29 37.03 17.27
CA GLU A 280 72.59 36.70 17.83
C GLU A 280 73.31 35.63 16.99
N ALA A 281 72.60 34.59 16.56
CA ALA A 281 73.13 33.58 15.64
C ALA A 281 73.53 34.20 14.29
N ARG A 282 72.73 35.13 13.74
CA ARG A 282 73.06 35.86 12.51
C ARG A 282 74.33 36.72 12.68
N LYS A 283 74.46 37.45 13.80
CA LYS A 283 75.66 38.24 14.12
C LYS A 283 76.90 37.36 14.31
N ALA A 284 76.77 36.24 15.01
CA ALA A 284 77.86 35.29 15.20
C ALA A 284 78.29 34.62 13.88
N GLU A 285 77.35 34.33 12.97
CA GLU A 285 77.67 33.80 11.64
C GLU A 285 78.39 34.84 10.76
N GLU A 286 77.93 36.10 10.77
CA GLU A 286 78.61 37.21 10.09
C GLU A 286 80.04 37.43 10.62
N GLU A 287 80.23 37.38 11.95
CA GLU A 287 81.55 37.48 12.57
C GLU A 287 82.44 36.28 12.21
N ARG A 288 81.88 35.06 12.19
CA ARG A 288 82.62 33.85 11.78
C ARG A 288 83.06 33.96 10.32
N LYS A 289 82.20 34.44 9.42
CA LYS A 289 82.56 34.67 8.01
C LYS A 289 83.67 35.73 7.85
N ARG A 290 83.65 36.80 8.65
CA ARG A 290 84.73 37.80 8.64
C ARG A 290 86.07 37.22 9.12
N LYS A 291 86.06 36.45 10.22
CA LYS A 291 87.27 35.79 10.74
C LYS A 291 87.79 34.73 9.77
N GLU A 292 86.92 33.98 9.11
CA GLU A 292 87.29 33.00 8.09
C GLU A 292 87.90 33.67 6.85
N GLU A 293 87.36 34.80 6.40
CA GLU A 293 87.93 35.57 5.28
C GLU A 293 89.29 36.18 5.63
N GLU A 294 89.44 36.70 6.85
CA GLU A 294 90.71 37.24 7.36
C GLU A 294 91.77 36.15 7.52
N ALA A 295 91.41 34.99 8.08
CA ALA A 295 92.28 33.82 8.16
C ALA A 295 92.67 33.30 6.77
N ARG A 296 91.76 33.35 5.78
CA ARG A 296 92.06 32.97 4.40
C ARG A 296 93.06 33.93 3.74
N LYS A 297 92.94 35.24 4.00
CA LYS A 297 93.92 36.25 3.53
C LYS A 297 95.29 36.06 4.18
N ALA A 298 95.34 35.83 5.49
CA ALA A 298 96.58 35.56 6.21
C ALA A 298 97.24 34.26 5.74
N ALA A 299 96.47 33.18 5.55
CA ALA A 299 96.98 31.91 5.06
C ALA A 299 97.49 32.01 3.60
N GLU A 300 96.86 32.82 2.75
CA GLU A 300 97.36 33.07 1.39
C GLU A 300 98.70 33.83 1.40
N GLU A 301 98.86 34.78 2.31
CA GLU A 301 100.10 35.54 2.48
C GLU A 301 101.24 34.67 3.05
N GLU A 302 100.92 33.79 4.01
CA GLU A 302 101.84 32.78 4.57
C GLU A 302 102.26 31.77 3.49
N ARG A 303 101.32 31.30 2.66
CA ARG A 303 101.60 30.33 1.59
C ARG A 303 102.51 30.91 0.52
N LYS A 304 102.37 32.20 0.18
CA LYS A 304 103.30 32.91 -0.73
C LYS A 304 104.72 32.98 -0.15
N LYS A 305 104.87 33.22 1.15
CA LYS A 305 106.18 33.21 1.82
C LYS A 305 106.81 31.82 1.86
N GLN A 306 106.01 30.78 2.08
CA GLN A 306 106.51 29.39 2.12
C GLN A 306 106.85 28.84 0.73
N GLU A 307 106.08 29.17 -0.31
CA GLU A 307 106.38 28.78 -1.70
C GLU A 307 107.71 29.39 -2.18
N GLU A 308 108.05 30.61 -1.74
CA GLU A 308 109.34 31.24 -2.02
C GLU A 308 110.51 30.54 -1.30
N ILE A 309 110.32 30.15 -0.04
CA ILE A 309 111.33 29.40 0.74
C ILE A 309 111.54 27.99 0.18
N GLN A 310 110.48 27.32 -0.29
CA GLN A 310 110.57 25.96 -0.81
C GLN A 310 111.27 25.90 -2.17
N ARG A 311 111.06 26.90 -3.04
CA ARG A 311 111.80 27.03 -4.31
C ARG A 311 113.31 27.08 -4.11
N ILE A 312 113.78 27.72 -3.05
CA ILE A 312 115.22 27.82 -2.72
C ILE A 312 115.77 26.45 -2.27
N LYS A 313 115.00 25.68 -1.50
CA LYS A 313 115.43 24.36 -1.00
C LYS A 313 115.45 23.26 -2.06
N ASP A 314 114.45 23.22 -2.95
CA ASP A 314 114.35 22.19 -3.97
C ASP A 314 115.48 22.28 -5.01
N GLU A 315 116.04 23.47 -5.22
CA GLU A 315 117.19 23.69 -6.10
C GLU A 315 118.52 23.16 -5.51
N GLU A 316 118.65 23.13 -4.18
CA GLU A 316 119.81 22.56 -3.49
C GLU A 316 119.76 21.02 -3.41
N GLU A 317 118.59 20.43 -3.16
CA GLU A 317 118.46 18.98 -2.95
C GLU A 317 118.68 18.18 -4.26
N ARG A 318 118.31 18.75 -5.41
CA ARG A 318 118.51 18.10 -6.72
C ARG A 318 119.98 17.88 -7.07
N LYS A 319 120.91 18.65 -6.48
CA LYS A 319 122.36 18.48 -6.68
C LYS A 319 122.97 17.35 -5.82
N ARG A 320 122.32 16.92 -4.74
CA ARG A 320 122.84 15.86 -3.84
C ARG A 320 122.49 14.44 -4.28
N LYS A 321 121.30 14.22 -4.86
CA LYS A 321 120.80 12.86 -5.21
C LYS A 321 121.47 12.23 -6.43
N GLU A 322 122.22 12.98 -7.24
CA GLU A 322 122.94 12.43 -8.39
C GLU A 322 124.22 11.67 -7.99
N ALA A 323 124.81 11.98 -6.83
CA ALA A 323 126.06 11.37 -6.37
C ALA A 323 125.88 9.96 -5.76
N GLU A 324 124.73 9.67 -5.16
CA GLU A 324 124.52 8.48 -4.32
C GLU A 324 124.16 7.21 -5.14
N ARG A 325 123.65 7.38 -6.36
CA ARG A 325 123.15 6.28 -7.20
C ARG A 325 124.23 5.36 -7.79
N LYS A 326 125.52 5.70 -7.68
CA LYS A 326 126.63 4.91 -8.23
C LYS A 326 127.25 3.88 -7.26
N ALA A 327 126.92 3.91 -5.96
CA ALA A 327 127.57 3.03 -4.98
C ALA A 327 126.80 1.73 -4.65
N ALA A 328 125.49 1.65 -4.89
CA ALA A 328 124.62 0.62 -4.32
C ALA A 328 124.42 -0.66 -5.17
N GLU A 329 124.89 -0.74 -6.41
CA GLU A 329 124.55 -1.88 -7.29
C GLU A 329 125.49 -3.10 -7.15
N ALA A 330 126.64 -2.95 -6.48
CA ALA A 330 127.60 -4.04 -6.27
C ALA A 330 127.18 -5.08 -5.20
N GLU A 331 126.24 -4.73 -4.31
CA GLU A 331 125.89 -5.58 -3.14
C GLU A 331 124.67 -6.50 -3.38
N ARG A 332 123.93 -6.28 -4.48
CA ARG A 332 122.65 -6.96 -4.75
C ARG A 332 122.77 -8.41 -5.27
N LYS A 333 123.98 -8.97 -5.39
CA LYS A 333 124.22 -10.35 -5.90
C LYS A 333 124.30 -11.44 -4.82
N ALA A 334 124.13 -11.15 -3.53
CA ALA A 334 124.38 -12.12 -2.45
C ALA A 334 123.14 -12.58 -1.64
N LYS A 335 121.92 -12.08 -1.89
CA LYS A 335 120.74 -12.38 -1.03
C LYS A 335 119.47 -12.85 -1.74
N GLU A 336 119.54 -13.22 -3.01
CA GLU A 336 118.38 -13.65 -3.80
C GLU A 336 118.17 -15.19 -3.82
N ALA A 337 118.71 -15.92 -2.83
CA ALA A 337 118.66 -17.38 -2.75
C ALA A 337 117.74 -17.95 -1.65
N GLU A 338 117.03 -17.12 -0.86
CA GLU A 338 116.35 -17.61 0.35
C GLU A 338 114.85 -17.29 0.48
N LEU A 339 114.23 -16.63 -0.50
CA LEU A 339 112.80 -16.26 -0.40
C LEU A 339 111.97 -16.77 -1.58
N LYS A 340 111.90 -18.10 -1.71
CA LYS A 340 111.12 -18.76 -2.78
C LYS A 340 110.38 -20.05 -2.37
N ALA A 341 109.94 -20.22 -1.11
CA ALA A 341 109.45 -21.54 -0.68
C ALA A 341 108.28 -21.64 0.33
N ALA A 342 107.39 -20.65 0.54
CA ALA A 342 106.43 -20.83 1.65
C ALA A 342 105.00 -20.28 1.57
N GLU A 343 104.50 -19.66 0.49
CA GLU A 343 103.18 -19.02 0.60
C GLU A 343 102.26 -19.12 -0.64
N GLU A 344 102.32 -20.26 -1.32
CA GLU A 344 101.42 -20.60 -2.44
C GLU A 344 100.55 -21.85 -2.19
N GLU A 345 100.19 -22.15 -0.92
CA GLU A 345 99.44 -23.41 -0.63
C GLU A 345 98.41 -23.36 0.51
N CYS A 346 97.60 -22.30 0.67
CA CYS A 346 96.35 -22.47 1.44
C CYS A 346 95.25 -21.46 1.15
N LYS A 347 94.92 -21.31 -0.15
CA LYS A 347 93.75 -20.55 -0.62
C LYS A 347 92.63 -21.44 -1.16
N ARG A 348 92.38 -22.64 -0.57
CA ARG A 348 91.37 -23.55 -1.14
C ARG A 348 90.61 -24.46 -0.17
N LYS A 349 90.07 -23.92 0.93
CA LYS A 349 88.97 -24.57 1.70
C LYS A 349 87.96 -23.56 2.25
N GLU A 350 87.52 -22.69 1.34
CA GLU A 350 86.33 -21.86 1.43
C GLU A 350 85.18 -22.68 0.79
N ALA A 351 84.52 -23.56 1.56
CA ALA A 351 83.45 -24.42 1.00
C ALA A 351 82.46 -25.09 1.97
N GLU A 352 82.43 -24.83 3.29
CA GLU A 352 81.60 -25.68 4.17
C GLU A 352 81.08 -24.95 5.41
N ALA A 353 80.10 -24.07 5.26
CA ALA A 353 79.21 -23.64 6.37
C ALA A 353 78.01 -22.77 5.93
N ALA A 354 77.65 -22.72 4.65
CA ALA A 354 76.49 -21.95 4.15
C ALA A 354 75.23 -22.84 4.01
N ALA A 355 74.85 -23.54 5.09
CA ALA A 355 73.75 -24.53 5.10
C ALA A 355 72.82 -24.45 6.34
N ALA A 356 72.60 -23.26 6.91
CA ALA A 356 71.75 -23.12 8.10
C ALA A 356 70.74 -21.95 8.06
N GLU A 357 70.47 -21.38 6.88
CA GLU A 357 69.53 -20.25 6.72
C GLU A 357 68.39 -20.60 5.75
N ALA A 358 67.85 -21.82 5.87
CA ALA A 358 66.76 -22.34 5.04
C ALA A 358 65.47 -22.68 5.81
N GLU A 359 65.35 -22.34 7.10
CA GLU A 359 64.20 -22.82 7.92
C GLU A 359 63.49 -21.74 8.75
N ARG A 360 63.49 -20.47 8.32
CA ARG A 360 62.80 -19.41 9.10
C ARG A 360 62.04 -18.31 8.35
N LYS A 361 61.69 -18.54 7.08
CA LYS A 361 60.78 -17.64 6.33
C LYS A 361 59.59 -18.36 5.68
N ALA A 362 59.14 -19.46 6.30
CA ALA A 362 57.99 -20.25 5.87
C ALA A 362 56.71 -20.04 6.71
N LYS A 363 56.57 -18.95 7.49
CA LYS A 363 55.40 -18.77 8.38
C LYS A 363 54.75 -17.39 8.46
N GLU A 364 55.07 -16.43 7.58
CA GLU A 364 54.55 -15.05 7.74
C GLU A 364 53.78 -14.48 6.54
N GLU A 365 53.64 -15.20 5.42
CA GLU A 365 52.91 -14.71 4.24
C GLU A 365 51.56 -15.42 4.00
N ALA A 366 50.97 -15.97 5.07
CA ALA A 366 49.65 -16.62 5.03
C ALA A 366 48.50 -15.72 5.51
N ILE A 367 48.74 -14.44 5.83
CA ILE A 367 47.70 -13.51 6.32
C ILE A 367 47.83 -12.14 5.65
N ARG A 368 47.76 -12.14 4.32
CA ARG A 368 47.38 -10.97 3.52
C ARG A 368 46.60 -11.47 2.31
N LYS A 369 45.29 -11.65 2.53
CA LYS A 369 44.27 -10.72 2.02
C LYS A 369 44.09 -10.91 0.51
N ALA A 370 43.19 -11.78 0.05
CA ALA A 370 41.77 -11.84 0.40
C ALA A 370 41.00 -10.53 0.12
N ASP A 371 41.51 -9.69 -0.77
CA ASP A 371 40.85 -8.44 -1.20
C ASP A 371 40.81 -8.28 -2.75
N GLU A 372 40.95 -9.39 -3.48
CA GLU A 372 41.03 -9.39 -4.95
C GLU A 372 40.03 -10.36 -5.61
N ALA A 373 38.86 -10.54 -5.00
CA ALA A 373 37.82 -11.44 -5.53
C ALA A 373 36.38 -10.88 -5.47
N ALA A 374 36.21 -9.58 -5.18
CA ALA A 374 34.88 -8.97 -4.98
C ALA A 374 34.54 -7.84 -5.97
N LYS A 375 35.33 -7.62 -7.04
CA LYS A 375 35.10 -6.50 -7.99
C LYS A 375 34.86 -6.89 -9.45
N GLU A 376 34.95 -8.17 -9.83
CA GLU A 376 34.72 -8.59 -11.23
C GLU A 376 33.32 -9.14 -11.53
N GLU A 377 32.45 -9.37 -10.53
CA GLU A 377 31.12 -9.96 -10.78
C GLU A 377 30.00 -8.92 -11.03
N GLN A 378 30.25 -7.64 -10.77
CA GLN A 378 29.19 -6.61 -10.81
C GLN A 378 29.10 -5.84 -12.15
N GLN A 379 29.97 -6.11 -13.12
CA GLN A 379 29.97 -5.44 -14.43
C GLN A 379 29.52 -6.31 -15.61
N ARG A 380 29.16 -7.58 -15.40
CA ARG A 380 28.69 -8.47 -16.49
C ARG A 380 27.19 -8.79 -16.48
N LYS A 381 26.42 -8.35 -15.48
CA LYS A 381 24.98 -8.64 -15.36
C LYS A 381 24.03 -7.52 -15.80
N LEU A 382 24.52 -6.33 -16.18
CA LEU A 382 23.66 -5.22 -16.62
C LEU A 382 23.74 -4.89 -18.12
N ALA A 383 24.55 -5.62 -18.89
CA ALA A 383 24.77 -5.36 -20.32
C ALA A 383 24.23 -6.44 -21.27
N ALA A 384 23.55 -7.48 -20.76
CA ALA A 384 23.07 -8.60 -21.59
C ALA A 384 21.54 -8.76 -21.65
N GLU A 385 20.77 -7.94 -20.94
CA GLU A 385 19.30 -8.08 -20.86
C GLU A 385 18.54 -6.95 -21.58
N GLN A 386 19.22 -5.88 -21.97
CA GLN A 386 18.62 -4.74 -22.69
C GLN A 386 18.73 -4.86 -24.23
N GLU A 387 19.44 -5.86 -24.76
CA GLU A 387 19.70 -5.99 -26.21
C GLU A 387 18.86 -7.12 -26.88
N LYS A 388 18.03 -7.83 -26.10
CA LYS A 388 17.23 -8.97 -26.60
C LYS A 388 15.72 -8.72 -26.66
N ARG A 389 15.26 -7.48 -26.48
CA ARG A 389 13.81 -7.20 -26.42
C ARG A 389 13.28 -6.10 -27.34
N ASP A 390 14.13 -5.36 -28.03
CA ASP A 390 13.70 -4.23 -28.88
C ASP A 390 14.25 -4.24 -30.32
N ALA A 391 14.40 -5.42 -30.95
CA ALA A 391 14.83 -5.48 -32.35
C ALA A 391 14.31 -6.70 -33.15
N GLU A 392 13.03 -7.05 -33.03
CA GLU A 392 12.35 -7.88 -34.06
C GLU A 392 10.89 -7.44 -34.18
N ASN A 393 10.74 -6.27 -34.77
CA ASN A 393 9.50 -5.73 -35.26
C ASN A 393 8.93 -6.58 -36.41
N ALA A 394 7.61 -6.76 -36.36
CA ALA A 394 6.68 -6.47 -37.46
C ALA A 394 6.47 -7.48 -38.61
N ALA A 395 5.17 -7.78 -38.75
CA ALA A 395 4.35 -7.73 -39.98
C ALA A 395 3.90 -9.05 -40.64
N GLN A 396 2.59 -9.29 -40.52
CA GLN A 396 1.61 -9.51 -41.60
C GLN A 396 1.87 -10.60 -42.67
N HIS A 397 0.93 -11.54 -42.78
CA HIS A 397 0.23 -12.01 -44.01
C HIS A 397 -0.66 -13.20 -43.59
N ALA A 398 -1.99 -13.31 -43.74
CA ALA A 398 -2.97 -13.01 -44.79
C ALA A 398 -2.85 -13.86 -46.08
N THR A 399 -3.91 -14.66 -46.35
CA THR A 399 -4.30 -15.39 -47.59
C THR A 399 -3.66 -16.79 -47.77
N ALA A 400 -4.27 -17.87 -48.27
CA ALA A 400 -5.41 -18.09 -49.18
C ALA A 400 -5.99 -19.53 -48.97
N GLN A 401 -7.31 -19.77 -49.04
CA GLN A 401 -8.10 -20.35 -50.16
C GLN A 401 -7.81 -21.85 -50.46
N ALA A 402 -8.73 -22.72 -50.88
CA ALA A 402 -9.94 -22.58 -51.68
C ALA A 402 -10.86 -23.81 -51.47
N GLN A 403 -12.20 -23.66 -51.48
CA GLN A 403 -13.14 -24.04 -52.56
C GLN A 403 -13.17 -25.57 -52.83
N SER A 404 -14.34 -26.22 -52.94
CA SER A 404 -15.19 -26.08 -54.12
C SER A 404 -16.41 -27.03 -54.07
N LEU A 405 -17.61 -26.46 -54.17
CA LEU A 405 -18.70 -26.80 -55.11
C LEU A 405 -19.25 -28.24 -55.21
N PHE A 406 -20.59 -28.36 -55.26
CA PHE A 406 -21.31 -28.76 -56.47
C PHE A 406 -22.82 -28.45 -56.36
N ALA A 407 -23.34 -27.79 -57.39
CA ALA A 407 -24.77 -27.68 -57.72
C ALA A 407 -25.29 -29.05 -58.23
N GLN A 408 -26.59 -29.37 -58.39
CA GLN A 408 -27.61 -28.62 -59.11
C GLN A 408 -28.95 -29.42 -59.10
N THR A 409 -30.06 -28.69 -59.25
CA THR A 409 -31.33 -29.04 -59.97
C THR A 409 -32.36 -30.07 -59.46
N SER A 410 -33.55 -29.52 -59.10
CA SER A 410 -34.94 -29.78 -59.60
C SER A 410 -35.42 -31.23 -59.84
N VAL A 411 -36.65 -31.69 -59.49
CA VAL A 411 -38.02 -31.28 -59.91
C VAL A 411 -39.06 -32.06 -59.07
N GLY A 412 -40.30 -31.56 -58.90
CA GLY A 412 -41.51 -32.41 -58.98
C GLY A 412 -42.55 -32.36 -57.83
N GLU A 413 -43.76 -31.88 -58.15
CA GLU A 413 -44.98 -31.91 -57.33
C GLU A 413 -45.60 -33.31 -57.19
N THR A 414 -46.35 -33.56 -56.10
CA THR A 414 -47.74 -34.07 -56.12
C THR A 414 -48.33 -34.11 -54.71
N GLY A 415 -49.61 -33.74 -54.58
CA GLY A 415 -50.28 -33.52 -53.30
C GLY A 415 -50.71 -34.78 -52.54
N LYS A 416 -50.87 -34.64 -51.21
CA LYS A 416 -51.78 -35.41 -50.33
C LYS A 416 -51.86 -34.81 -48.91
N GLN A 417 -53.11 -34.64 -48.44
CA GLN A 417 -53.64 -34.47 -47.08
C GLN A 417 -52.80 -33.79 -45.97
N LYS A 418 -53.28 -32.64 -45.48
CA LYS A 418 -52.78 -31.91 -44.31
C LYS A 418 -53.07 -32.68 -43.01
N ILE A 419 -52.13 -33.50 -42.56
CA ILE A 419 -52.03 -33.90 -41.15
C ILE A 419 -50.99 -33.00 -40.49
N LYS A 420 -51.40 -32.26 -39.44
CA LYS A 420 -50.51 -31.39 -38.66
C LYS A 420 -49.69 -32.27 -37.70
N VAL A 421 -48.44 -32.58 -38.08
CA VAL A 421 -47.49 -33.25 -37.20
C VAL A 421 -46.63 -32.19 -36.49
N THR A 422 -46.79 -32.09 -35.17
CA THR A 422 -45.95 -31.25 -34.30
C THR A 422 -44.99 -32.14 -33.50
N LYS A 423 -43.70 -31.84 -33.52
CA LYS A 423 -42.70 -32.54 -32.69
C LYS A 423 -42.67 -31.95 -31.28
N ARG A 424 -42.44 -32.80 -30.29
CA ARG A 424 -42.29 -32.44 -28.86
C ARG A 424 -40.86 -32.74 -28.43
N LEU A 425 -40.25 -31.86 -27.65
CA LEU A 425 -38.98 -32.13 -26.99
C LEU A 425 -39.18 -33.12 -25.83
N VAL A 426 -38.30 -34.13 -25.76
CA VAL A 426 -38.20 -35.06 -24.63
C VAL A 426 -36.79 -34.94 -24.08
N VAL A 427 -36.66 -34.53 -22.82
CA VAL A 427 -35.36 -34.29 -22.17
C VAL A 427 -34.95 -35.55 -21.41
N THR A 428 -33.76 -36.09 -21.71
CA THR A 428 -33.24 -37.33 -21.13
C THR A 428 -32.10 -37.11 -20.14
N ASP A 429 -31.35 -36.00 -20.26
CA ASP A 429 -30.22 -35.66 -19.40
C ASP A 429 -30.37 -34.24 -18.84
N LYS A 430 -29.84 -33.98 -17.63
CA LYS A 430 -29.91 -32.67 -16.99
C LYS A 430 -29.10 -31.59 -17.73
N ASN A 431 -28.00 -31.96 -18.37
CA ASN A 431 -27.13 -31.02 -19.09
C ASN A 431 -27.82 -30.48 -20.35
N ALA A 432 -28.78 -31.21 -20.91
CA ALA A 432 -29.59 -30.76 -22.03
C ALA A 432 -30.41 -29.50 -21.70
N TRP A 433 -30.65 -29.20 -20.41
CA TRP A 433 -31.28 -27.94 -20.01
C TRP A 433 -30.40 -26.72 -20.32
N LEU A 434 -29.08 -26.84 -20.24
CA LEU A 434 -28.17 -25.76 -20.60
C LEU A 434 -28.28 -25.44 -22.09
N ASP A 435 -28.30 -26.48 -22.94
CA ASP A 435 -28.49 -26.34 -24.39
C ASP A 435 -29.86 -25.73 -24.73
N ILE A 436 -30.93 -26.15 -24.05
CA ILE A 436 -32.27 -25.60 -24.23
C ILE A 436 -32.31 -24.11 -23.84
N ILE A 437 -31.69 -23.75 -22.70
CA ILE A 437 -31.63 -22.36 -22.23
C ILE A 437 -30.81 -21.51 -23.21
N GLN A 438 -29.67 -22.00 -23.68
CA GLN A 438 -28.82 -21.30 -24.64
C GLN A 438 -29.52 -21.11 -26.01
N GLN A 439 -30.24 -22.14 -26.47
CA GLN A 439 -31.03 -22.05 -27.70
C GLN A 439 -32.19 -21.06 -27.52
N TRP A 440 -32.90 -21.10 -26.40
CA TRP A 440 -33.96 -20.13 -26.08
C TRP A 440 -33.41 -18.70 -25.99
N TRP A 441 -32.24 -18.51 -25.37
CA TRP A 441 -31.57 -17.21 -25.29
C TRP A 441 -31.27 -16.64 -26.68
N THR A 442 -30.80 -17.48 -27.60
CA THR A 442 -30.47 -17.07 -28.97
C THR A 442 -31.72 -16.70 -29.79
N ILE A 443 -32.84 -17.42 -29.60
CA ILE A 443 -34.08 -17.19 -30.35
C ILE A 443 -34.83 -15.97 -29.82
N GLU A 444 -35.06 -15.94 -28.50
CA GLU A 444 -35.97 -15.01 -27.83
C GLU A 444 -35.24 -14.18 -26.76
N GLY A 445 -34.52 -14.81 -25.83
CA GLY A 445 -34.00 -14.15 -24.61
C GLY A 445 -33.11 -12.93 -24.86
N SER A 446 -32.19 -13.01 -25.82
CA SER A 446 -31.27 -11.91 -26.21
C SER A 446 -31.96 -10.67 -26.77
N LYS A 447 -33.21 -10.81 -27.23
CA LYS A 447 -34.01 -9.71 -27.81
C LYS A 447 -35.01 -9.13 -26.81
N MET A 448 -35.09 -9.68 -25.60
CA MET A 448 -36.02 -9.23 -24.57
C MET A 448 -35.46 -8.04 -23.79
N ALA A 449 -36.35 -7.14 -23.36
CA ALA A 449 -36.00 -6.09 -22.41
C ALA A 449 -35.69 -6.68 -21.01
N PRO A 450 -34.81 -6.04 -20.22
CA PRO A 450 -34.39 -6.54 -18.90
C PRO A 450 -35.54 -6.92 -17.97
N ASP A 451 -36.62 -6.12 -17.90
CA ASP A 451 -37.76 -6.38 -17.00
C ASP A 451 -38.51 -7.67 -17.36
N LYS A 452 -38.71 -7.93 -18.66
CA LYS A 452 -39.39 -9.15 -19.13
C LYS A 452 -38.51 -10.39 -18.93
N LEU A 453 -37.20 -10.22 -19.08
CA LEU A 453 -36.23 -11.28 -18.82
C LEU A 453 -36.20 -11.63 -17.32
N ALA A 454 -36.21 -10.60 -16.46
CA ALA A 454 -36.26 -10.76 -15.02
C ALA A 454 -37.50 -11.55 -14.56
N SER A 455 -38.68 -11.34 -15.17
CA SER A 455 -39.86 -12.14 -14.88
C SER A 455 -39.75 -13.61 -15.33
N LYS A 456 -39.11 -13.88 -16.49
CA LYS A 456 -38.98 -15.26 -17.01
C LYS A 456 -37.90 -16.09 -16.28
N LEU A 457 -36.84 -15.44 -15.78
CA LEU A 457 -35.70 -16.08 -15.13
C LEU A 457 -35.61 -15.79 -13.61
N GLU A 458 -36.70 -15.30 -13.01
CA GLU A 458 -36.73 -14.88 -11.60
C GLU A 458 -36.27 -15.97 -10.63
N PHE A 459 -36.61 -17.23 -10.93
CA PHE A 459 -36.21 -18.37 -10.10
C PHE A 459 -34.70 -18.60 -10.07
N MET A 460 -34.00 -18.35 -11.19
CA MET A 460 -32.53 -18.45 -11.26
C MET A 460 -31.90 -17.32 -10.47
N ARG A 461 -32.41 -16.09 -10.61
CA ARG A 461 -31.93 -14.92 -9.85
C ARG A 461 -32.07 -15.13 -8.35
N LYS A 462 -33.26 -15.55 -7.88
CA LYS A 462 -33.52 -15.83 -6.46
C LYS A 462 -32.65 -16.95 -5.89
N ALA A 463 -32.32 -17.96 -6.70
CA ALA A 463 -31.39 -19.01 -6.29
C ALA A 463 -29.98 -18.46 -6.05
N CYS A 464 -29.48 -17.59 -6.94
CA CYS A 464 -28.20 -16.90 -6.77
C CYS A 464 -28.20 -15.92 -5.59
N GLU A 465 -29.26 -15.13 -5.40
CA GLU A 465 -29.42 -14.24 -4.24
C GLU A 465 -29.40 -15.01 -2.92
N LYS A 466 -30.10 -16.15 -2.87
CA LYS A 466 -30.12 -17.01 -1.68
C LYS A 466 -28.73 -17.60 -1.38
N HIS A 467 -28.03 -18.09 -2.40
CA HIS A 467 -26.66 -18.63 -2.26
C HIS A 467 -25.70 -17.54 -1.77
N ALA A 468 -25.78 -16.34 -2.34
CA ALA A 468 -24.96 -15.20 -1.90
C ALA A 468 -25.23 -14.81 -0.44
N ASN A 469 -26.50 -14.82 -0.01
CA ASN A 469 -26.86 -14.47 1.37
C ASN A 469 -26.56 -15.59 2.40
N SER A 470 -26.41 -16.85 1.97
CA SER A 470 -26.10 -17.97 2.87
C SER A 470 -24.61 -18.28 2.95
N GLU A 471 -23.90 -18.24 1.82
CA GLU A 471 -22.48 -18.62 1.72
C GLU A 471 -21.54 -17.40 1.56
N GLU A 472 -22.08 -16.18 1.51
CA GLU A 472 -21.33 -14.92 1.28
C GLU A 472 -20.55 -14.89 -0.06
N GLU A 473 -20.95 -15.71 -1.03
CA GLU A 473 -20.36 -15.77 -2.37
C GLU A 473 -21.14 -14.91 -3.38
N TYR A 474 -20.57 -13.77 -3.73
CA TYR A 474 -21.18 -12.80 -4.65
C TYR A 474 -20.70 -12.96 -6.09
N ILE A 475 -21.62 -12.85 -7.04
CA ILE A 475 -21.28 -12.85 -8.46
C ILE A 475 -20.55 -11.54 -8.80
N VAL A 476 -19.28 -11.63 -9.18
CA VAL A 476 -18.49 -10.47 -9.63
C VAL A 476 -18.75 -10.22 -11.11
N SER A 477 -19.56 -9.21 -11.41
CA SER A 477 -19.87 -8.78 -12.78
C SER A 477 -20.09 -7.27 -12.82
N PRO A 478 -19.60 -6.55 -13.85
CA PRO A 478 -19.85 -5.12 -13.99
C PRO A 478 -21.34 -4.78 -14.20
N TYR A 479 -22.18 -5.80 -14.45
CA TYR A 479 -23.62 -5.66 -14.67
C TYR A 479 -24.47 -6.08 -13.48
N ILE A 480 -23.86 -6.46 -12.34
CA ILE A 480 -24.56 -6.93 -11.14
C ILE A 480 -24.09 -6.11 -9.94
N ARG A 481 -25.04 -5.61 -9.15
CA ARG A 481 -24.82 -4.95 -7.86
C ARG A 481 -25.72 -5.60 -6.83
N TYR A 482 -25.18 -5.87 -5.64
CA TYR A 482 -25.94 -6.29 -4.47
C TYR A 482 -26.26 -5.06 -3.63
N GLU A 483 -27.51 -4.97 -3.15
CA GLU A 483 -27.99 -3.88 -2.30
C GLU A 483 -28.55 -4.49 -1.01
N ASP A 484 -28.29 -3.83 0.13
CA ASP A 484 -28.74 -4.32 1.43
C ASP A 484 -30.26 -4.12 1.58
N GLU A 485 -31.01 -5.21 1.61
CA GLU A 485 -32.45 -5.18 1.91
C GLU A 485 -32.67 -5.37 3.42
N VAL A 486 -33.00 -4.28 4.12
CA VAL A 486 -33.26 -4.30 5.58
C VAL A 486 -34.75 -4.49 5.86
N THR A 487 -35.12 -5.69 6.31
CA THR A 487 -36.49 -6.00 6.77
C THR A 487 -36.54 -6.22 8.27
N ALA A 488 -37.43 -5.51 8.99
CA ALA A 488 -37.67 -5.73 10.41
C ALA A 488 -38.46 -7.04 10.64
N LYS A 489 -37.93 -7.95 11.46
CA LYS A 489 -38.64 -9.17 11.88
C LYS A 489 -39.73 -8.85 12.91
#